data_AF-A0A433C0H0-F1
#
_entry.id   AF-A0A433C0H0-F1
#
_cell.length_a   1.000
_cell.length_b   1.000
_cell.length_c   1.000
_cell.angle_alpha   90.00
_cell.angle_beta   90.00
_cell.angle_gamma   90.00
#
_symmetry.space_group_name_H-M   'P 1'
#
loop_
_entity.id
_entity.type
_entity.pdbx_description
1 polymer ?
#
loop_
_entity_poly.entity_id
_entity_poly.type
_entity_poly.pdbx_seq_one_letter_code
_entity_poly.pdbx_strand_id
1 'polypeptide(L)'
;MKLRARDRTLADRLVWQSASLLLTYPDQQWAQRLDTVDRLRAGITGQAAALLAESVAALRHADPAQAAYDYVETFDLHKRTTMYLTYWTAGDTRNRGSHMHAFVAAYHDAGVPAPKDEAPDHLPVVLEFAATVDPDAGRRLLAAHQVPMRVLLDALTARGSAYAPAVAAVCATLPVPTERDVQRAQRLTAGGAPAEAVGLEPFTLTVPPRRAAGGSR
;
A
#
# COMPACT_ATOMS: atom_id res chain seq x y z
N MET A 1 30.41 0.24 -13.80
CA MET A 1 28.95 0.53 -13.77
C MET A 1 28.11 -0.58 -13.14
N LYS A 2 28.39 -1.88 -13.40
CA LYS A 2 27.62 -3.02 -12.85
C LYS A 2 27.68 -3.20 -11.32
N LEU A 3 28.81 -2.92 -10.65
CA LEU A 3 28.91 -2.99 -9.18
C LEU A 3 27.96 -1.99 -8.50
N ARG A 4 28.04 -0.70 -8.88
CA ARG A 4 27.15 0.35 -8.34
C ARG A 4 25.66 0.07 -8.53
N ALA A 5 25.29 -0.60 -9.63
CA ALA A 5 23.90 -0.99 -9.88
C ALA A 5 23.47 -2.14 -8.94
N ARG A 6 24.33 -3.15 -8.75
CA ARG A 6 24.08 -4.25 -7.80
C ARG A 6 24.01 -3.76 -6.35
N ASP A 7 24.91 -2.86 -5.96
CA ASP A 7 24.95 -2.27 -4.62
C ASP A 7 23.67 -1.47 -4.35
N ARG A 8 23.18 -0.74 -5.36
CA ARG A 8 21.89 -0.03 -5.29
C ARG A 8 20.72 -1.00 -5.18
N THR A 9 20.68 -2.07 -5.96
CA THR A 9 19.63 -3.09 -5.86
C THR A 9 19.59 -3.72 -4.47
N LEU A 10 20.75 -3.99 -3.86
CA LEU A 10 20.81 -4.51 -2.50
C LEU A 10 20.32 -3.49 -1.47
N ALA A 11 20.78 -2.23 -1.56
CA ALA A 11 20.33 -1.16 -0.67
C ALA A 11 18.82 -0.95 -0.74
N ASP A 12 18.24 -0.95 -1.94
CA ASP A 12 16.79 -0.80 -2.13
C ASP A 12 16.01 -1.96 -1.48
N ARG A 13 16.51 -3.20 -1.61
CA ARG A 13 15.91 -4.37 -0.94
C ARG A 13 15.95 -4.24 0.58
N LEU A 14 17.05 -3.74 1.15
CA LEU A 14 17.15 -3.50 2.60
C LEU A 14 16.17 -2.42 3.05
N VAL A 15 15.96 -1.37 2.24
CA VAL A 15 14.94 -0.35 2.51
C VAL A 15 13.54 -0.95 2.49
N TRP A 16 13.22 -1.76 1.47
CA TRP A 16 11.90 -2.39 1.36
C TRP A 16 11.63 -3.36 2.50
N GLN A 17 12.60 -4.20 2.88
CA GLN A 17 12.44 -5.09 4.02
C GLN A 17 12.24 -4.30 5.32
N SER A 18 13.02 -3.24 5.51
CA SER A 18 12.91 -2.40 6.70
C SER A 18 11.53 -1.75 6.78
N ALA A 19 11.05 -1.16 5.68
CA ALA A 19 9.74 -0.54 5.62
C ALA A 19 8.60 -1.55 5.79
N SER A 20 8.70 -2.76 5.21
CA SER A 20 7.72 -3.83 5.41
C SER A 20 7.54 -4.14 6.90
N LEU A 21 8.65 -4.33 7.61
CA LEU A 21 8.65 -4.62 9.05
C LEU A 21 8.07 -3.47 9.90
N LEU A 22 8.39 -2.22 9.55
CA LEU A 22 7.89 -1.02 10.26
C LEU A 22 6.41 -0.76 10.01
N LEU A 23 5.89 -1.14 8.85
CA LEU A 23 4.50 -0.96 8.45
C LEU A 23 3.62 -2.17 8.77
N THR A 24 4.14 -3.13 9.56
CA THR A 24 3.36 -4.27 10.04
C THR A 24 2.74 -3.93 11.39
N TYR A 25 1.53 -4.43 11.65
CA TYR A 25 0.84 -4.26 12.93
C TYR A 25 1.75 -4.58 14.13
N PRO A 26 1.80 -3.74 15.18
CA PRO A 26 2.67 -3.91 16.34
C PRO A 26 2.14 -4.99 17.30
N ASP A 27 2.29 -6.25 16.88
CA ASP A 27 2.01 -7.43 17.68
C ASP A 27 3.16 -7.79 18.65
N GLN A 28 3.12 -8.99 19.23
CA GLN A 28 4.13 -9.51 20.15
C GLN A 28 5.56 -9.54 19.59
N GLN A 29 5.73 -9.54 18.26
CA GLN A 29 7.03 -9.54 17.59
C GLN A 29 7.55 -8.12 17.29
N TRP A 30 6.78 -7.08 17.60
CA TRP A 30 7.12 -5.68 17.30
C TRP A 30 8.55 -5.30 17.67
N ALA A 31 8.96 -5.57 18.93
CA ALA A 31 10.31 -5.24 19.40
C ALA A 31 11.39 -5.94 18.57
N GLN A 32 11.19 -7.23 18.25
CA GLN A 32 12.11 -8.01 17.41
C GLN A 32 12.17 -7.46 15.98
N ARG A 33 11.05 -6.98 15.43
CA ARG A 33 11.01 -6.33 14.11
C ARG A 33 11.82 -5.04 14.12
N LEU A 34 11.67 -4.18 15.14
CA LEU A 34 12.47 -2.96 15.28
C LEU A 34 13.98 -3.25 15.37
N ASP A 35 14.37 -4.27 16.15
CA ASP A 35 15.78 -4.68 16.23
C ASP A 35 16.32 -5.24 14.91
N THR A 36 15.46 -5.91 14.15
CA THR A 36 15.80 -6.38 12.81
C THR A 36 16.01 -5.22 11.85
N VAL A 37 15.15 -4.20 11.90
CA VAL A 37 15.27 -3.00 11.08
C VAL A 37 16.60 -2.27 11.39
N ASP A 38 17.00 -2.16 12.66
CA ASP A 38 18.29 -1.54 12.99
C ASP A 38 19.48 -2.29 12.38
N ARG A 39 19.45 -3.62 12.41
CA ARG A 39 20.50 -4.43 11.76
C ARG A 39 20.52 -4.24 10.25
N LEU A 40 19.36 -4.24 9.60
CA LEU A 40 19.25 -4.07 8.16
C LEU A 40 19.73 -2.67 7.72
N ARG A 41 19.38 -1.64 8.51
CA ARG A 41 19.72 -0.25 8.23
C ARG A 41 21.23 0.03 8.28
N ALA A 42 22.01 -0.79 8.98
CA ALA A 42 23.47 -0.71 8.97
C ALA A 42 24.08 -0.92 7.56
N GLY A 43 23.36 -1.60 6.66
CA GLY A 43 23.75 -1.76 5.25
C GLY A 43 23.24 -0.67 4.30
N ILE A 44 22.55 0.35 4.81
CA ILE A 44 21.90 1.42 4.03
C ILE A 44 22.60 2.75 4.35
N THR A 45 22.77 3.61 3.35
CA THR A 45 23.33 4.96 3.53
C THR A 45 22.44 6.03 2.89
N GLY A 46 22.66 7.29 3.25
CA GLY A 46 21.95 8.43 2.67
C GLY A 46 20.52 8.62 3.20
N GLN A 47 19.68 9.29 2.40
CA GLN A 47 18.37 9.77 2.85
C GLN A 47 17.43 8.66 3.32
N ALA A 48 17.41 7.51 2.62
CA ALA A 48 16.55 6.39 3.02
C ALA A 48 16.92 5.83 4.40
N ALA A 49 18.22 5.78 4.74
CA ALA A 49 18.67 5.36 6.06
C ALA A 49 18.26 6.35 7.17
N ALA A 50 18.26 7.65 6.89
CA ALA A 50 17.81 8.67 7.82
C ALA A 50 16.30 8.59 8.07
N LEU A 51 15.50 8.46 7.00
CA LEU A 51 14.04 8.31 7.08
C LEU A 51 13.63 7.06 7.87
N LEU A 52 14.27 5.91 7.61
CA LEU A 52 14.00 4.70 8.40
C LEU A 52 14.40 4.88 9.88
N ALA A 53 15.48 5.63 10.16
CA ALA A 53 15.89 5.95 11.53
C ALA A 53 14.79 6.67 12.31
N GLU A 54 14.16 7.64 11.65
CA GLU A 54 13.13 8.49 12.24
C GLU A 54 11.91 7.67 12.64
N SER A 55 11.41 6.80 11.74
CA SER A 55 10.33 5.87 12.08
C SER A 55 10.74 4.92 13.20
N VAL A 56 11.93 4.31 13.16
CA VAL A 56 12.39 3.40 14.23
C VAL A 56 12.42 4.11 15.58
N ALA A 57 12.97 5.33 15.64
CA ALA A 57 13.07 6.09 16.87
C ALA A 57 11.68 6.41 17.43
N ALA A 58 10.77 6.94 16.61
CA ALA A 58 9.41 7.25 17.03
C ALA A 58 8.66 6.01 17.54
N LEU A 59 8.73 4.91 16.78
CA LEU A 59 8.05 3.66 17.09
C LEU A 59 8.62 2.91 18.30
N ARG A 60 9.92 3.03 18.56
CA ARG A 60 10.58 2.43 19.74
C ARG A 60 10.24 3.17 21.03
N HIS A 61 9.94 4.46 20.96
CA HIS A 61 9.54 5.25 22.13
C HIS A 61 8.05 5.15 22.46
N ALA A 62 7.25 4.53 21.59
CA ALA A 62 5.83 4.31 21.84
C ALA A 62 5.59 3.17 22.83
N ASP A 63 4.55 3.30 23.66
CA ASP A 63 4.02 2.18 24.42
C ASP A 63 3.41 1.14 23.45
N PRO A 64 3.63 -0.17 23.62
CA PRO A 64 3.13 -1.17 22.68
C PRO A 64 1.61 -1.18 22.49
N ALA A 65 0.83 -0.99 23.56
CA ALA A 65 -0.63 -0.98 23.47
C ALA A 65 -1.10 0.30 22.76
N GLN A 66 -0.46 1.43 23.05
CA GLN A 66 -0.74 2.68 22.34
C GLN A 66 -0.34 2.60 20.87
N ALA A 67 0.81 2.01 20.54
CA ALA A 67 1.26 1.82 19.16
C ALA A 67 0.27 0.99 18.35
N ALA A 68 -0.31 -0.06 18.96
CA ALA A 68 -1.36 -0.87 18.34
C ALA A 68 -2.65 -0.09 18.09
N TYR A 69 -3.06 0.73 19.06
CA TYR A 69 -4.19 1.63 18.87
C TYR A 69 -3.93 2.65 17.75
N ASP A 70 -2.78 3.33 17.78
CA ASP A 70 -2.40 4.34 16.81
C ASP A 70 -2.26 3.76 15.40
N TYR A 71 -1.82 2.50 15.29
CA TYR A 71 -1.77 1.77 14.03
C TYR A 71 -3.18 1.58 13.45
N VAL A 72 -4.12 1.05 14.24
CA VAL A 72 -5.52 0.84 13.81
C VAL A 72 -6.18 2.17 13.47
N GLU A 73 -5.96 3.19 14.32
CA GLU A 73 -6.45 4.54 14.06
C GLU A 73 -5.86 5.05 12.73
N THR A 74 -4.57 4.87 12.49
CA THR A 74 -3.91 5.36 11.27
C THR A 74 -4.37 4.61 10.03
N PHE A 75 -4.35 3.28 10.00
CA PHE A 75 -4.45 2.51 8.76
C PHE A 75 -5.84 1.91 8.50
N ASP A 76 -6.54 1.49 9.56
CA ASP A 76 -7.76 0.69 9.42
C ASP A 76 -9.03 1.55 9.49
N LEU A 77 -9.02 2.58 10.33
CA LEU A 77 -10.17 3.48 10.52
C LEU A 77 -10.24 4.60 9.49
N HIS A 78 -9.14 4.89 8.79
CA HIS A 78 -9.05 6.01 7.86
C HIS A 78 -8.75 5.54 6.43
N LYS A 79 -9.77 5.61 5.57
CA LYS A 79 -9.65 5.27 4.13
C LYS A 79 -8.53 6.04 3.41
N ARG A 80 -8.15 7.22 3.91
CA ARG A 80 -7.14 8.09 3.29
C ARG A 80 -5.70 7.66 3.52
N THR A 81 -5.49 6.73 4.44
CA THR A 81 -4.19 6.20 4.84
C THR A 81 -4.14 4.69 4.66
N THR A 82 -5.08 4.09 3.94
CA THR A 82 -5.05 2.66 3.65
C THR A 82 -3.79 2.25 2.89
N MET A 83 -3.27 1.08 3.22
CA MET A 83 -2.09 0.48 2.59
C MET A 83 -2.41 -0.42 1.38
N TYR A 84 -3.69 -0.52 0.98
CA TYR A 84 -4.07 -1.26 -0.23
C TYR A 84 -3.84 -0.43 -1.49
N LEU A 85 -2.83 -0.81 -2.28
CA LEU A 85 -2.38 -0.01 -3.41
C LEU A 85 -3.42 0.10 -4.54
N THR A 86 -4.24 -0.93 -4.76
CA THR A 86 -5.26 -0.90 -5.83
C THR A 86 -6.51 -0.10 -5.45
N TYR A 87 -6.74 0.17 -4.16
CA TYR A 87 -7.85 0.99 -3.69
C TYR A 87 -7.84 2.39 -4.33
N TRP A 88 -6.66 3.01 -4.38
CA TRP A 88 -6.45 4.34 -4.95
C TRP A 88 -6.60 4.41 -6.48
N THR A 89 -6.51 3.26 -7.14
CA THR A 89 -6.60 3.16 -8.60
C THR A 89 -8.03 2.89 -9.06
N ALA A 90 -8.79 2.12 -8.29
CA ALA A 90 -10.08 1.57 -8.73
C ALA A 90 -11.27 1.87 -7.82
N GLY A 91 -11.07 2.42 -6.61
CA GLY A 91 -12.15 2.61 -5.64
C GLY A 91 -12.58 1.29 -4.98
N ASP A 92 -13.89 1.09 -4.80
CA ASP A 92 -14.45 -0.10 -4.15
C ASP A 92 -14.36 -1.38 -5.03
N THR A 93 -14.39 -2.52 -4.35
CA THR A 93 -14.12 -3.93 -4.67
C THR A 93 -14.33 -4.37 -6.12
N ARG A 94 -15.36 -3.84 -6.81
CA ARG A 94 -15.77 -4.31 -8.14
C ARG A 94 -14.81 -3.92 -9.27
N ASN A 95 -14.11 -2.79 -9.15
CA ASN A 95 -13.12 -2.34 -10.15
C ASN A 95 -11.68 -2.77 -9.81
N ARG A 96 -11.44 -3.32 -8.61
CA ARG A 96 -10.10 -3.75 -8.18
C ARG A 96 -9.61 -5.01 -8.92
N GLY A 97 -10.52 -5.81 -9.49
CA GLY A 97 -10.20 -7.11 -10.08
C GLY A 97 -9.11 -7.07 -11.14
N SER A 98 -9.19 -6.12 -12.09
CA SER A 98 -8.18 -5.95 -13.15
C SER A 98 -6.80 -5.55 -12.61
N HIS A 99 -6.77 -4.75 -11.54
CA HIS A 99 -5.52 -4.33 -10.89
C HIS A 99 -4.94 -5.42 -10.00
N MET A 100 -5.79 -6.23 -9.37
CA MET A 100 -5.39 -7.34 -8.53
C MET A 100 -4.69 -8.45 -9.32
N HIS A 101 -5.10 -8.67 -10.57
CA HIS A 101 -4.47 -9.67 -11.45
C HIS A 101 -2.96 -9.45 -11.62
N ALA A 102 -2.50 -8.20 -11.72
CA ALA A 102 -1.08 -7.90 -11.86
C ALA A 102 -0.26 -8.35 -10.65
N PHE A 103 -0.81 -8.19 -9.44
CA PHE A 103 -0.18 -8.65 -8.21
C PHE A 103 -0.14 -10.18 -8.19
N VAL A 104 -1.30 -10.84 -8.32
CA VAL A 104 -1.40 -12.31 -8.27
C VAL A 104 -0.48 -12.97 -9.31
N ALA A 105 -0.45 -12.45 -10.54
CA ALA A 105 0.44 -12.94 -11.59
C ALA A 105 1.92 -12.81 -11.18
N ALA A 106 2.33 -11.67 -10.61
CA ALA A 106 3.71 -11.48 -10.17
C ALA A 106 4.15 -12.47 -9.08
N TYR A 107 3.29 -12.77 -8.09
CA TYR A 107 3.60 -13.80 -7.08
C TYR A 107 3.74 -15.18 -7.73
N HIS A 108 2.76 -15.55 -8.56
CA HIS A 108 2.73 -16.83 -9.25
C HIS A 108 3.96 -17.04 -10.16
N ASP A 109 4.31 -16.03 -10.96
CA ASP A 109 5.44 -16.09 -11.89
C ASP A 109 6.79 -16.15 -11.16
N ALA A 110 6.86 -15.63 -9.94
CA ALA A 110 7.99 -15.79 -9.04
C ALA A 110 8.01 -17.15 -8.30
N GLY A 111 7.05 -18.03 -8.57
CA GLY A 111 6.98 -19.37 -8.01
C GLY A 111 6.46 -19.44 -6.57
N VAL A 112 5.84 -18.37 -6.06
CA VAL A 112 5.25 -18.33 -4.71
C VAL A 112 3.73 -18.18 -4.79
N PRO A 113 2.97 -18.81 -3.87
CA PRO A 113 1.54 -18.56 -3.81
C PRO A 113 1.28 -17.11 -3.40
N ALA A 114 0.15 -16.55 -3.86
CA ALA A 114 -0.34 -15.30 -3.30
C ALA A 114 -0.55 -15.45 -1.78
N PRO A 115 -0.27 -14.39 -0.99
CA PRO A 115 -0.49 -14.39 0.45
C PRO A 115 -1.93 -14.77 0.80
N LYS A 116 -2.09 -15.54 1.89
CA LYS A 116 -3.40 -16.06 2.33
C LYS A 116 -4.04 -15.20 3.41
N ASP A 117 -3.21 -14.62 4.27
CA ASP A 117 -3.68 -13.90 5.46
C ASP A 117 -3.91 -12.40 5.18
N GLU A 118 -3.41 -11.89 4.06
CA GLU A 118 -3.50 -10.49 3.67
C GLU A 118 -3.61 -10.34 2.14
N ALA A 119 -4.20 -9.24 1.66
CA ALA A 119 -4.34 -9.02 0.23
C ALA A 119 -2.97 -8.85 -0.47
N PRO A 120 -2.81 -9.35 -1.71
CA PRO A 120 -1.53 -9.32 -2.41
C PRO A 120 -1.07 -7.91 -2.83
N ASP A 121 -1.95 -6.91 -2.75
CA ASP A 121 -1.65 -5.50 -3.00
C ASP A 121 -1.46 -4.66 -1.72
N HIS A 122 -1.46 -5.29 -0.55
CA HIS A 122 -1.15 -4.63 0.71
C HIS A 122 0.34 -4.23 0.73
N LEU A 123 0.63 -2.94 0.96
CA LEU A 123 1.98 -2.40 0.80
C LEU A 123 3.08 -3.18 1.57
N PRO A 124 2.94 -3.51 2.87
CA PRO A 124 3.91 -4.33 3.59
C PRO A 124 4.23 -5.67 2.92
N VAL A 125 3.20 -6.33 2.36
CA VAL A 125 3.32 -7.62 1.67
C VAL A 125 4.09 -7.46 0.35
N VAL A 126 3.75 -6.42 -0.42
CA VAL A 126 4.45 -6.11 -1.69
C VAL A 126 5.93 -5.77 -1.43
N LEU A 127 6.22 -5.06 -0.33
CA LEU A 127 7.57 -4.72 0.08
C LEU A 127 8.39 -5.95 0.49
N GLU A 128 7.79 -6.87 1.25
CA GLU A 128 8.43 -8.14 1.62
C GLU A 128 8.75 -8.99 0.38
N PHE A 129 7.79 -9.11 -0.54
CA PHE A 129 7.98 -9.78 -1.82
C PHE A 129 9.12 -9.17 -2.63
N ALA A 130 9.14 -7.84 -2.76
CA ALA A 130 10.20 -7.11 -3.45
C ALA A 130 11.58 -7.28 -2.77
N ALA A 131 11.61 -7.40 -1.45
CA ALA A 131 12.87 -7.55 -0.73
C ALA A 131 13.42 -8.97 -0.78
N THR A 132 12.56 -9.99 -0.67
CA THR A 132 12.98 -11.36 -0.33
C THR A 132 12.77 -12.38 -1.44
N VAL A 133 11.78 -12.17 -2.33
CA VAL A 133 11.39 -13.14 -3.35
C VAL A 133 11.87 -12.71 -4.74
N ASP A 134 11.29 -11.65 -5.30
CA ASP A 134 11.63 -11.15 -6.63
C ASP A 134 11.75 -9.61 -6.62
N PRO A 135 12.99 -9.09 -6.49
CA PRO A 135 13.25 -7.66 -6.47
C PRO A 135 12.88 -6.91 -7.76
N ASP A 136 12.94 -7.59 -8.90
CA ASP A 136 12.64 -6.95 -10.18
C ASP A 136 11.12 -6.87 -10.39
N ALA A 137 10.39 -7.96 -10.10
CA ALA A 137 8.92 -7.95 -10.14
C ALA A 137 8.33 -7.01 -9.09
N GLY A 138 8.83 -7.06 -7.85
CA GLY A 138 8.41 -6.18 -6.77
C GLY A 138 8.64 -4.70 -7.10
N ARG A 139 9.80 -4.35 -7.67
CA ARG A 139 10.05 -2.98 -8.16
C ARG A 139 9.05 -2.55 -9.23
N ARG A 140 8.72 -3.43 -10.18
CA ARG A 140 7.71 -3.11 -11.22
C ARG A 140 6.36 -2.81 -10.59
N LEU A 141 5.91 -3.60 -9.62
CA LEU A 141 4.66 -3.37 -8.90
C LEU A 141 4.68 -2.04 -8.13
N LEU A 142 5.74 -1.77 -7.37
CA LEU A 142 5.91 -0.52 -6.61
C LEU A 142 5.95 0.69 -7.55
N ALA A 143 6.70 0.62 -8.64
CA ALA A 143 6.79 1.69 -9.62
C ALA A 143 5.43 1.97 -10.31
N ALA A 144 4.66 0.92 -10.62
CA ALA A 144 3.32 1.07 -11.18
C ALA A 144 2.31 1.70 -10.22
N HIS A 145 2.59 1.68 -8.90
CA HIS A 145 1.71 2.19 -7.84
C HIS A 145 2.33 3.34 -7.05
N GLN A 146 3.23 4.13 -7.66
CA GLN A 146 3.80 5.33 -7.03
C GLN A 146 2.75 6.36 -6.62
N VAL A 147 1.71 6.56 -7.43
CA VAL A 147 0.64 7.51 -7.14
C VAL A 147 -0.09 7.15 -5.84
N PRO A 148 -0.62 5.92 -5.66
CA PRO A 148 -1.15 5.46 -4.37
C PRO A 148 -0.20 5.68 -3.19
N MET A 149 1.08 5.33 -3.32
CA MET A 149 2.07 5.52 -2.24
C MET A 149 2.30 7.00 -1.91
N ARG A 150 2.22 7.90 -2.91
CA ARG A 150 2.30 9.35 -2.67
C ARG A 150 1.09 9.86 -1.90
N VAL A 151 -0.11 9.42 -2.27
CA VAL A 151 -1.33 9.80 -1.55
C VAL A 151 -1.26 9.35 -0.09
N LEU A 152 -0.82 8.11 0.14
CA LEU A 152 -0.56 7.58 1.48
C LEU A 152 0.46 8.45 2.24
N LEU A 153 1.60 8.74 1.62
CA LEU A 153 2.66 9.54 2.23
C LEU A 153 2.19 10.96 2.58
N ASP A 154 1.47 11.63 1.68
CA ASP A 154 0.94 12.98 1.92
C ASP A 154 -0.05 12.97 3.10
N ALA A 155 -0.92 11.96 3.17
CA ALA A 155 -1.88 11.79 4.25
C ALA A 155 -1.21 11.48 5.60
N LEU A 156 -0.21 10.61 5.62
CA LEU A 156 0.58 10.30 6.83
C LEU A 156 1.39 11.52 7.30
N THR A 157 1.97 12.28 6.37
CA THR A 157 2.74 13.50 6.67
C THR A 157 1.84 14.58 7.25
N ALA A 158 0.67 14.81 6.67
CA ALA A 158 -0.30 15.79 7.18
C ALA A 158 -0.77 15.46 8.61
N ARG A 159 -0.72 14.19 9.01
CA ARG A 159 -1.06 13.72 10.37
C ARG A 159 0.13 13.69 11.33
N GLY A 160 1.35 13.97 10.87
CA GLY A 160 2.56 13.78 11.69
C GLY A 160 2.78 12.33 12.12
N SER A 161 2.39 11.37 11.28
CA SER A 161 2.45 9.94 11.63
C SER A 161 3.89 9.43 11.67
N ALA A 162 4.21 8.59 12.68
CA ALA A 162 5.48 7.89 12.82
C ALA A 162 5.83 6.98 11.63
N TYR A 163 4.83 6.61 10.82
CA TYR A 163 4.99 5.76 9.65
C TYR A 163 5.31 6.53 8.35
N ALA A 164 5.14 7.87 8.33
CA ALA A 164 5.39 8.67 7.13
C ALA A 164 6.85 8.54 6.63
N PRO A 165 7.89 8.61 7.49
CA PRO A 165 9.27 8.46 7.05
C PRO A 165 9.57 7.09 6.40
N ALA A 166 9.00 6.00 6.91
CA ALA A 166 9.15 4.67 6.30
C ALA A 166 8.60 4.62 4.87
N VAL A 167 7.41 5.18 4.62
CA VAL A 167 6.83 5.27 3.27
C VAL A 167 7.65 6.20 2.36
N ALA A 168 8.18 7.31 2.91
CA ALA A 168 9.09 8.19 2.18
C ALA A 168 10.39 7.48 1.77
N ALA A 169 10.94 6.62 2.63
CA ALA A 169 12.14 5.85 2.33
C ALA A 169 11.89 4.91 1.13
N VAL A 170 10.73 4.24 1.09
CA VAL A 170 10.33 3.42 -0.07
C VAL A 170 10.25 4.27 -1.32
N CYS A 171 9.56 5.42 -1.28
CA CYS A 171 9.41 6.31 -2.43
C CYS A 171 10.77 6.78 -2.99
N ALA A 172 11.78 6.98 -2.13
CA ALA A 172 13.12 7.39 -2.52
C ALA A 172 13.90 6.32 -3.31
N THR A 173 13.49 5.04 -3.24
CA THR A 173 14.10 3.95 -4.02
C THR A 173 13.55 3.82 -5.44
N LEU A 174 12.47 4.56 -5.75
CA LEU A 174 11.73 4.43 -7.01
C LEU A 174 12.09 5.56 -7.98
N PRO A 175 11.80 5.38 -9.30
CA PRO A 175 11.97 6.46 -10.27
C PRO A 175 11.27 7.75 -9.83
N VAL A 176 11.84 8.90 -10.19
CA VAL A 176 11.22 10.21 -9.92
C VAL A 176 9.84 10.24 -10.55
N PRO A 177 8.77 10.54 -9.79
CA PRO A 177 7.42 10.64 -10.33
C PRO A 177 7.35 11.69 -11.44
N THR A 178 6.56 11.42 -12.48
CA THR A 178 6.30 12.43 -13.51
C THR A 178 5.39 13.53 -12.96
N GLU A 179 5.35 14.70 -13.60
CA GLU A 179 4.40 15.76 -13.24
C GLU A 179 2.95 15.27 -13.25
N ARG A 180 2.61 14.36 -14.17
CA ARG A 180 1.28 13.74 -14.25
C ARG A 180 0.99 12.87 -13.03
N ASP A 181 1.98 12.12 -12.54
CA ASP A 181 1.83 11.30 -11.33
C ASP A 181 1.59 12.19 -10.11
N VAL A 182 2.36 13.27 -9.98
CA VAL A 182 2.20 14.26 -8.90
C VAL A 182 0.81 14.90 -8.94
N GLN A 183 0.36 15.36 -10.11
CA GLN A 183 -0.98 15.94 -10.26
C GLN A 183 -2.08 14.94 -9.95
N ARG A 184 -1.92 13.67 -10.38
CA ARG A 184 -2.90 12.61 -10.08
C ARG A 184 -2.97 12.33 -8.58
N ALA A 185 -1.83 12.26 -7.90
CA ALA A 185 -1.77 12.10 -6.45
C ALA A 185 -2.48 13.26 -5.73
N GLN A 186 -2.19 14.51 -6.10
CA GLN A 186 -2.86 15.69 -5.51
C GLN A 186 -4.38 15.65 -5.69
N ARG A 187 -4.88 15.23 -6.85
CA ARG A 187 -6.33 15.08 -7.10
C ARG A 187 -6.95 13.99 -6.22
N LEU A 188 -6.27 12.86 -6.06
CA LEU A 188 -6.75 11.76 -5.19
C LEU A 188 -6.67 12.16 -3.71
N THR A 189 -5.65 12.90 -3.30
CA THR A 189 -5.58 13.50 -1.97
C THR A 189 -6.74 14.46 -1.77
N ALA A 190 -7.03 15.38 -2.69
CA ALA A 190 -8.14 16.32 -2.52
C ALA A 190 -9.53 15.63 -2.56
N GLY A 191 -9.75 14.74 -3.53
CA GLY A 191 -11.07 14.17 -3.85
C GLY A 191 -11.35 12.78 -3.30
N GLY A 192 -10.37 12.10 -2.70
CA GLY A 192 -10.48 10.69 -2.32
C GLY A 192 -10.27 9.73 -3.50
N ALA A 193 -10.33 8.42 -3.21
CA ALA A 193 -10.32 7.39 -4.25
C ALA A 193 -11.52 7.56 -5.20
N PRO A 194 -11.41 7.12 -6.47
CA PRO A 194 -12.51 7.23 -7.43
C PRO A 194 -13.80 6.63 -6.85
N ALA A 195 -14.87 7.42 -6.77
CA ALA A 195 -16.17 6.94 -6.32
C ALA A 195 -16.77 6.00 -7.38
N GLU A 196 -17.29 4.85 -6.95
CA GLU A 196 -18.12 4.00 -7.79
C GLU A 196 -19.38 4.80 -8.15
N ALA A 197 -19.75 4.83 -9.44
CA ALA A 197 -21.09 5.24 -9.84
C ALA A 197 -22.06 4.14 -9.37
N VAL A 198 -22.49 4.22 -8.11
CA VAL A 198 -23.58 3.38 -7.59
C VAL A 198 -24.78 3.58 -8.51
N GLY A 199 -25.28 2.51 -9.13
CA GLY A 199 -26.25 2.53 -10.22
C GLY A 199 -27.37 3.56 -10.07
N LEU A 200 -27.18 4.73 -10.69
CA LEU A 200 -28.22 5.72 -10.98
C LEU A 200 -28.85 5.44 -12.34
N GLU A 201 -28.93 4.17 -12.74
CA GLU A 201 -29.92 3.79 -13.76
C GLU A 201 -31.27 3.83 -13.05
N PRO A 202 -32.19 4.77 -13.38
CA PRO A 202 -33.51 4.74 -12.80
C PRO A 202 -34.15 3.41 -13.16
N PHE A 203 -34.38 2.55 -12.17
CA PHE A 203 -35.16 1.34 -12.36
C PHE A 203 -36.56 1.77 -12.79
N THR A 204 -36.84 1.73 -14.10
CA THR A 204 -38.21 1.79 -14.61
C THR A 204 -38.92 0.52 -14.17
N LEU A 205 -39.68 0.61 -13.08
CA LEU A 205 -40.67 -0.40 -12.71
C LEU A 205 -41.75 -0.41 -13.79
N THR A 206 -41.55 -1.21 -14.84
CA THR A 206 -42.61 -1.52 -15.79
C THR A 206 -43.58 -2.47 -15.10
N VAL A 207 -44.58 -1.93 -14.40
CA VAL A 207 -45.65 -2.73 -13.81
C VAL A 207 -46.46 -3.35 -14.97
N PRO A 208 -46.51 -4.69 -15.10
CA PRO A 208 -47.32 -5.31 -16.14
C PRO A 208 -48.81 -5.07 -15.83
N PRO A 209 -49.67 -4.76 -16.82
CA PRO A 209 -51.09 -4.56 -16.58
C PRO A 209 -51.74 -5.85 -16.06
N ARG A 210 -52.48 -5.72 -14.95
CA ARG A 210 -53.21 -6.80 -14.29
C ARG A 210 -54.28 -7.33 -15.25
N ARG A 211 -54.16 -8.58 -15.70
CA ARG A 211 -55.24 -9.24 -16.47
C ARG A 211 -56.49 -9.30 -15.59
N ALA A 212 -57.57 -8.66 -16.04
CA ALA A 212 -58.89 -8.85 -15.45
C ALA A 212 -59.29 -10.32 -15.61
N ALA A 213 -59.57 -10.99 -14.50
CA ALA A 213 -60.08 -12.36 -14.51
C ALA A 213 -61.46 -12.34 -15.18
N GLY A 214 -61.55 -12.94 -16.36
CA GLY A 214 -62.80 -13.20 -17.05
C GLY A 214 -63.63 -14.19 -16.24
N GLY A 215 -64.81 -13.76 -15.81
CA GLY A 215 -65.85 -14.64 -15.32
C GLY A 215 -66.48 -15.38 -16.49
N SER A 216 -66.39 -16.71 -16.46
CA SER A 216 -67.26 -17.58 -17.26
C SER A 216 -68.40 -18.04 -16.36
N ARG A 217 -69.64 -17.73 -16.78
CA ARG A 217 -70.80 -18.56 -16.48
C ARG A 217 -70.76 -19.82 -17.34
#